data_AF-A0A2N4YS31-F1
#
_entry.id   AF-A0A2N4YS31-F1
#
_cell.length_a   1.000
_cell.length_b   1.000
_cell.length_c   1.000
_cell.angle_alpha   90.00
_cell.angle_beta   90.00
_cell.angle_gamma   90.00
#
_symmetry.space_group_name_H-M   'P 1'
#
loop_
_entity.id
_entity.type
_entity.pdbx_description
1 polymer ?
#
loop_
_entity_poly.entity_id
_entity_poly.type
_entity_poly.pdbx_seq_one_letter_code
_entity_poly.pdbx_strand_id
1 'polypeptide(L)' 'MSRKAYPNVNAANQYARHVVAGKIPACQYVIDACQRHIDDLSKSQGKKFRYRFDKDSAERAARFIQLLPHTKG' A
#
# COMPACT_ATOMS: atom_id res chain seq x y z
N MET A 1 -15.63 20.87 -4.20
CA MET A 1 -14.93 20.04 -3.19
C MET A 1 -13.52 19.76 -3.68
N SER A 2 -12.49 20.15 -2.92
CA SER A 2 -11.09 19.90 -3.29
C SER A 2 -10.81 18.39 -3.35
N ARG A 3 -10.13 17.92 -4.40
CA ARG A 3 -9.79 16.51 -4.59
C ARG A 3 -8.75 16.13 -3.54
N LYS A 4 -9.09 15.25 -2.58
CA LYS A 4 -8.15 14.79 -1.55
C LYS A 4 -6.91 14.15 -2.21
N ALA A 5 -5.73 14.63 -1.85
CA ALA A 5 -4.46 14.03 -2.24
C ALA A 5 -4.08 12.92 -1.25
N TYR A 6 -3.64 11.77 -1.77
CA TYR A 6 -3.21 10.61 -0.99
C TYR A 6 -1.73 10.27 -1.28
N PRO A 7 -0.79 11.13 -0.86
CA PRO A 7 0.63 11.01 -1.22
C PRO A 7 1.23 9.69 -0.74
N ASN A 8 0.94 9.26 0.50
CA ASN A 8 1.52 8.05 1.07
C ASN A 8 0.96 6.78 0.40
N VAL A 9 -0.35 6.76 0.17
CA VAL A 9 -1.00 5.65 -0.55
C VAL A 9 -0.47 5.53 -1.98
N ASN A 10 -0.28 6.66 -2.66
CA ASN A 10 0.25 6.68 -4.02
C ASN A 10 1.70 6.17 -4.07
N ALA A 11 2.55 6.63 -3.14
CA ALA A 11 3.93 6.17 -3.02
C ALA A 11 4.01 4.66 -2.73
N ALA A 12 3.20 4.16 -1.78
CA ALA A 12 3.13 2.74 -1.45
C ALA A 12 2.70 1.88 -2.65
N ASN A 13 1.67 2.31 -3.39
CA ASN A 13 1.21 1.60 -4.57
C ASN A 13 2.25 1.61 -5.71
N GLN A 14 2.99 2.70 -5.86
CA GLN A 14 4.08 2.76 -6.83
C GLN A 14 5.21 1.81 -6.45
N TYR A 15 5.62 1.81 -5.17
CA TYR A 15 6.63 0.89 -4.64
C TYR A 15 6.24 -0.58 -4.88
N ALA A 16 5.01 -0.97 -4.50
CA ALA A 16 4.53 -2.34 -4.69
C ALA A 16 4.62 -2.78 -6.16
N ARG A 17 4.23 -1.91 -7.10
CA ARG A 17 4.34 -2.19 -8.55
C ARG A 17 5.78 -2.33 -9.00
N HIS A 18 6.70 -1.52 -8.48
CA HIS A 18 8.12 -1.58 -8.85
C HIS A 18 8.80 -2.83 -8.32
N VAL A 19 8.47 -3.27 -7.12
CA VAL A 19 8.94 -4.54 -6.55
C VAL A 19 8.46 -5.72 -7.40
N VAL A 20 7.16 -5.81 -7.67
CA VAL A 20 6.58 -6.89 -8.49
C VAL A 20 7.12 -6.89 -9.92
N ALA A 21 7.35 -5.71 -10.51
CA ALA A 21 7.95 -5.58 -11.84
C ALA A 21 9.46 -5.86 -11.88
N GLY A 22 10.09 -6.21 -10.76
CA GLY A 22 11.53 -6.48 -10.68
C GLY A 22 12.43 -5.24 -10.81
N LYS A 23 11.86 -4.02 -10.73
CA LYS A 23 12.64 -2.77 -10.77
C LYS A 23 13.39 -2.50 -9.48
N ILE A 24 12.82 -2.95 -8.35
CA ILE A 24 13.43 -2.86 -7.03
C ILE A 24 13.73 -4.28 -6.58
N PRO A 25 15.01 -4.64 -6.34
CA PRO A 25 15.35 -5.97 -5.84
C PRO A 25 14.81 -6.12 -4.41
N ALA A 26 14.10 -7.21 -4.17
CA ALA A 26 13.51 -7.53 -2.88
C ALA A 26 13.53 -9.06 -2.69
N CYS A 27 13.47 -9.52 -1.45
CA CYS A 27 13.36 -10.96 -1.19
C CYS A 27 11.97 -11.48 -1.58
N GLN A 28 11.85 -12.79 -1.78
CA GLN A 28 10.62 -13.43 -2.24
C GLN A 28 9.40 -13.02 -1.40
N TYR A 29 9.52 -12.99 -0.08
CA TYR A 29 8.41 -12.63 0.81
C TYR A 29 7.91 -11.19 0.62
N VAL A 30 8.81 -10.25 0.31
CA VAL A 30 8.43 -8.86 0.03
C VAL A 30 7.74 -8.76 -1.32
N ILE A 31 8.19 -9.52 -2.32
CA ILE A 31 7.54 -9.60 -3.63
C ILE A 31 6.12 -10.16 -3.48
N ASP A 32 5.96 -11.28 -2.78
CA ASP A 32 4.66 -11.93 -2.56
C ASP A 32 3.70 -11.01 -1.80
N ALA A 33 4.19 -10.28 -0.79
CA ALA A 33 3.39 -9.31 -0.06
C ALA A 33 2.92 -8.14 -0.95
N CYS A 34 3.80 -7.62 -1.80
CA CYS A 34 3.46 -6.56 -2.76
C CYS A 34 2.44 -7.06 -3.80
N GLN A 35 2.62 -8.28 -4.32
CA GLN A 35 1.69 -8.88 -5.27
C GLN A 35 0.30 -9.05 -4.64
N ARG A 36 0.22 -9.64 -3.44
CA ARG A 36 -1.03 -9.80 -2.70
C ARG A 36 -1.75 -8.47 -2.48
N HIS A 37 -1.02 -7.41 -2.12
CA HIS A 37 -1.60 -6.08 -1.96
C HIS A 37 -2.25 -5.56 -3.25
N ILE A 38 -1.57 -5.71 -4.39
CA ILE A 38 -2.11 -5.30 -5.70
C ILE A 38 -3.34 -6.14 -6.08
N ASP A 39 -3.30 -7.45 -5.84
CA ASP A 39 -4.41 -8.35 -6.14
C ASP A 39 -5.64 -8.03 -5.29
N ASP A 40 -5.44 -7.77 -4.00
CA ASP A 40 -6.51 -7.42 -3.07
C ASP A 40 -7.10 -6.03 -3.38
N LEU A 41 -6.27 -5.07 -3.83
CA LEU A 41 -6.76 -3.80 -4.35
C LEU A 41 -7.68 -3.99 -5.56
N SER A 42 -7.31 -4.85 -6.51
CA SER A 42 -8.15 -5.20 -7.66
C SER A 42 -9.46 -5.87 -7.22
N LYS A 43 -9.37 -6.89 -6.36
CA LYS A 43 -10.53 -7.61 -5.82
C LYS A 43 -11.47 -6.69 -5.05
N SER A 44 -10.94 -5.70 -4.32
CA SER A 44 -11.73 -4.74 -3.53
C SER A 44 -12.69 -3.88 -4.35
N GLN A 45 -12.48 -3.79 -5.67
CA GLN A 45 -13.43 -3.13 -6.58
C GLN A 45 -14.65 -4.00 -6.88
N GLY A 46 -14.53 -5.32 -6.71
CA GLY A 46 -15.61 -6.28 -6.95
C GLY A 46 -16.58 -6.38 -5.77
N LYS A 47 -17.88 -6.52 -6.08
CA LYS A 47 -18.94 -6.72 -5.06
C LYS A 47 -18.79 -8.03 -4.26
N LYS A 48 -18.05 -9.02 -4.79
CA LYS A 48 -17.86 -10.34 -4.18
C LYS A 48 -16.76 -10.36 -3.11
N PHE A 49 -15.86 -9.38 -3.09
CA PHE A 49 -14.79 -9.33 -2.09
C PHE A 49 -15.31 -8.67 -0.81
N ARG A 50 -15.09 -9.33 0.33
CA ARG A 50 -15.64 -8.90 1.63
C ARG A 50 -15.04 -7.58 2.13
N TYR A 51 -13.82 -7.27 1.73
CA TYR A 51 -13.04 -6.14 2.25
C TYR A 51 -12.95 -5.02 1.21
N ARG A 52 -12.92 -3.77 1.68
CA ARG A 52 -12.73 -2.60 0.81
C ARG A 52 -11.51 -1.83 1.24
N PHE A 53 -10.77 -1.32 0.27
CA PHE A 53 -9.62 -0.47 0.54
C PHE A 53 -10.06 0.97 0.78
N ASP A 54 -9.90 1.45 2.01
CA ASP A 54 -10.16 2.84 2.39
C ASP A 54 -8.87 3.65 2.38
N LYS A 55 -8.76 4.57 1.42
CA LYS A 55 -7.62 5.45 1.23
C LYS A 55 -7.46 6.45 2.38
N ASP A 56 -8.56 6.93 2.97
CA ASP A 56 -8.52 7.88 4.09
C ASP A 56 -7.96 7.20 5.34
N SER A 57 -8.38 5.97 5.61
CA SER A 57 -7.87 5.17 6.72
C SER A 57 -6.40 4.78 6.53
N ALA A 58 -6.02 4.37 5.31
CA ALA A 58 -4.62 4.05 4.98
C ALA A 58 -3.68 5.25 5.15
N GLU A 59 -4.10 6.43 4.69
CA GLU A 59 -3.34 7.66 4.80
C GLU A 59 -3.13 8.08 6.28
N ARG A 60 -4.16 7.90 7.11
CA ARG A 60 -4.06 8.16 8.56
C ARG A 60 -3.04 7.24 9.23
N ALA A 61 -3.07 5.95 8.91
CA ALA A 61 -2.13 4.97 9.45
C ALA A 61 -0.69 5.29 9.03
N ALA A 62 -0.47 5.61 7.74
CA ALA A 62 0.86 5.96 7.23
C ALA A 62 1.44 7.19 7.93
N ARG A 63 0.64 8.25 8.11
CA ARG A 63 1.07 9.46 8.84
C ARG A 63 1.41 9.15 10.29
N PHE A 64 0.60 8.33 10.95
CA PHE A 64 0.87 7.94 12.34
C PHE A 64 2.19 7.19 12.48
N ILE A 65 2.44 6.19 11.61
CA ILE A 65 3.68 5.39 11.63
C ILE A 65 4.92 6.28 11.44
N GLN A 66 4.84 7.31 10.58
CA GLN A 66 5.93 8.25 10.35
C GLN A 66 6.30 9.11 11.57
N LEU A 67 5.38 9.27 12.53
CA LEU A 67 5.62 10.02 13.78
C LEU A 67 6.25 9.17 14.87
N LEU A 68 6.28 7.84 14.71
CA LEU A 68 6.86 6.95 15.70
C LEU A 68 8.39 7.09 15.68
N PRO A 69 9.05 7.15 16.85
CA PRO A 69 10.50 7.21 16.90
C PRO A 69 11.07 5.95 16.25
N HIS A 70 12.09 6.14 15.41
CA HIS A 70 12.77 5.01 14.80
C HIS A 70 13.59 4.28 15.86
N THR A 71 13.10 3.13 16.32
CA THR A 71 13.83 2.23 17.20
C THR A 71 14.61 1.23 16.36
N LYS A 72 15.95 1.31 16.42
CA LYS A 72 16.82 0.24 15.92
C LYS A 72 17.00 -0.75 17.07
N GLY A 73 16.49 -1.97 16.87
CA GLY A 73 16.75 -3.12 17.73
C GLY A 73 18.04 -3.83 17.32
#